data_AF-A0A2P8NG01-F1
#
_entry.id   AF-A0A2P8NG01-F1
#
_cell.length_a   1.000
_cell.length_b   1.000
_cell.length_c   1.000
_cell.angle_alpha   90.00
_cell.angle_beta   90.00
_cell.angle_gamma   90.00
#
_symmetry.space_group_name_H-M   'P 1'
#
loop_
_entity.id
_entity.type
_entity.pdbx_description
1 polymer ?
#
loop_
_entity_poly.entity_id
_entity_poly.type
_entity_poly.pdbx_seq_one_letter_code
_entity_poly.pdbx_strand_id
1 'polypeptide(L)'
;MVRRSPDGHLVAGVTPLLALDVDILAEKASALGRAGDKVEKALERLRGVGGTAPERRQALKAAADAVHGYFIQRELCGLRRHEDVIREYAIPREVLARLGAR
;
A
#
# COMPACT_ATOMS: atom_id res chain seq x y z
N MET A 1 54.87 0.40 4.27
CA MET A 1 54.75 -0.53 5.42
C MET A 1 53.28 -0.89 5.57
N VAL A 2 52.91 -2.03 4.98
CA VAL A 2 51.57 -2.62 5.01
C VAL A 2 51.45 -3.46 6.28
N ARG A 3 50.36 -3.31 7.06
CA ARG A 3 49.93 -4.36 7.99
C ARG A 3 48.70 -5.04 7.43
N ARG A 4 48.84 -6.31 7.05
CA ARG A 4 47.72 -7.23 6.77
C ARG A 4 47.33 -7.93 8.07
N SER A 5 46.03 -8.05 8.32
CA SER A 5 45.47 -9.07 9.23
C SER A 5 45.23 -10.39 8.46
N PRO A 6 45.25 -11.57 9.12
CA PRO A 6 45.21 -12.86 8.44
C PRO A 6 43.79 -13.40 8.17
N ASP A 7 42.76 -12.84 8.79
CA ASP A 7 41.42 -13.42 8.76
C ASP A 7 40.48 -12.62 7.84
N GLY A 8 40.15 -13.23 6.71
CA GLY A 8 39.45 -12.63 5.58
C GLY A 8 37.96 -12.45 5.79
N HIS A 9 37.56 -11.34 6.42
CA HIS A 9 36.19 -10.84 6.30
C HIS A 9 36.22 -9.34 5.97
N LEU A 10 35.98 -9.03 4.69
CA LEU A 10 35.47 -7.73 4.30
C LEU A 10 34.07 -7.61 4.94
N VAL A 11 33.97 -7.00 6.12
CA VAL A 11 32.69 -6.46 6.57
C VAL A 11 32.34 -5.35 5.58
N ALA A 12 31.51 -5.69 4.59
CA ALA A 12 30.89 -4.71 3.72
C ALA A 12 30.02 -3.82 4.60
N GLY A 13 30.61 -2.75 5.14
CA GLY A 13 29.91 -1.78 5.95
C GLY A 13 28.81 -1.18 5.09
N VAL A 14 27.55 -1.41 5.48
CA VAL A 14 26.40 -0.69 4.94
C VAL A 14 26.70 0.79 5.17
N THR A 15 26.99 1.53 4.11
CA THR A 15 27.24 2.96 4.21
C THR A 15 25.95 3.65 4.70
N PRO A 16 26.04 4.78 5.42
CA PRO A 16 24.85 5.46 5.95
C PRO A 16 23.77 5.78 4.89
N LEU A 17 24.19 6.00 3.64
CA LEU A 17 23.28 6.16 2.50
C LEU A 17 22.49 4.87 2.20
N LEU A 18 23.16 3.71 2.21
CA LEU A 18 22.51 2.40 2.03
C LEU A 18 21.58 2.06 3.20
N ALA A 19 21.91 2.47 4.43
CA ALA A 19 21.04 2.25 5.59
C ALA A 19 19.74 3.07 5.47
N LEU A 20 19.84 4.33 5.05
CA LEU A 20 18.67 5.19 4.83
C LEU A 20 17.76 4.65 3.72
N ASP A 21 18.33 4.13 2.63
CA ASP A 21 17.55 3.53 1.54
C ASP A 21 16.76 2.30 2.01
N VAL A 22 17.35 1.48 2.88
CA VAL A 22 16.68 0.32 3.50
C VAL A 22 15.52 0.77 4.38
N ASP A 23 15.72 1.77 5.23
CA ASP A 23 14.66 2.30 6.11
C ASP A 23 13.50 2.89 5.31
N ILE A 24 13.81 3.65 4.25
CA ILE A 24 12.78 4.20 3.34
C ILE A 24 12.01 3.07 2.67
N LEU A 25 12.70 2.03 2.19
CA LEU A 25 12.05 0.88 1.58
C LEU A 25 11.14 0.14 2.57
N ALA A 26 11.61 -0.06 3.80
CA ALA A 26 10.85 -0.70 4.87
C ALA A 26 9.60 0.10 5.25
N GLU A 27 9.70 1.43 5.34
CA GLU A 27 8.55 2.29 5.63
C GLU A 27 7.56 2.29 4.47
N LYS A 28 8.03 2.35 3.21
CA LYS A 28 7.16 2.23 2.03
C LYS A 28 6.41 0.90 2.02
N ALA A 29 7.08 -0.21 2.28
CA ALA A 29 6.45 -1.53 2.36
C ALA A 29 5.39 -1.57 3.47
N SER A 30 5.73 -1.04 4.64
CA SER A 30 4.81 -0.96 5.79
C SER A 30 3.59 -0.08 5.50
N ALA A 31 3.79 1.09 4.88
CA ALA A 31 2.73 2.00 4.49
C ALA A 31 1.79 1.39 3.45
N LEU A 32 2.35 0.67 2.47
CA LEU A 32 1.59 -0.02 1.45
C LEU A 32 0.75 -1.16 2.04
N GLY A 33 1.33 -1.97 2.94
CA GLY A 33 0.61 -3.02 3.67
C GLY A 33 -0.57 -2.48 4.46
N ARG A 34 -0.35 -1.44 5.28
CA ARG A 34 -1.43 -0.78 6.05
C ARG A 34 -2.53 -0.20 5.15
N ALA A 35 -2.19 0.25 3.95
CA ALA A 35 -3.18 0.75 2.99
C ALA A 35 -4.01 -0.40 2.38
N GLY A 36 -3.39 -1.55 2.09
CA GLY A 36 -4.08 -2.78 1.68
C GLY A 36 -5.06 -3.27 2.74
N ASP A 37 -4.64 -3.37 4.00
CA ASP A 37 -5.51 -3.77 5.12
C ASP A 37 -6.75 -2.88 5.26
N LYS A 38 -6.60 -1.57 5.00
CA LYS A 38 -7.72 -0.62 5.02
C LYS A 38 -8.69 -0.86 3.89
N VAL A 39 -8.19 -1.20 2.69
CA VAL A 39 -9.03 -1.56 1.54
C VAL A 39 -9.86 -2.80 1.86
N GLU A 40 -9.23 -3.86 2.38
CA GLU A 40 -9.92 -5.10 2.74
C GLU A 40 -11.08 -4.83 3.72
N LYS A 41 -10.77 -4.19 4.85
CA LYS A 41 -11.76 -3.87 5.89
C LYS A 41 -12.89 -2.99 5.38
N ALA A 42 -12.58 -1.99 4.55
CA ALA A 42 -13.59 -1.09 4.01
C ALA A 42 -14.51 -1.79 2.99
N LEU A 43 -13.95 -2.66 2.14
CA LEU A 43 -14.71 -3.45 1.18
C LEU A 43 -15.57 -4.52 1.88
N GLU A 44 -15.05 -5.18 2.90
CA GLU A 44 -15.84 -6.09 3.74
C GLU A 44 -17.01 -5.38 4.40
N ARG A 45 -16.77 -4.20 4.99
CA ARG A 45 -17.85 -3.39 5.56
C ARG A 45 -18.89 -3.02 4.52
N LEU A 46 -18.47 -2.56 3.34
CA LEU A 46 -19.41 -2.23 2.25
C LEU A 46 -20.25 -3.45 1.84
N ARG A 47 -19.64 -4.64 1.75
CA ARG A 47 -20.35 -5.90 1.43
C ARG A 47 -21.33 -6.31 2.53
N GLY A 48 -20.99 -6.05 3.79
CA GLY A 48 -21.83 -6.38 4.95
C GLY A 48 -23.01 -5.44 5.17
N VAL A 49 -22.99 -4.22 4.60
CA VAL A 49 -24.09 -3.26 4.75
C VAL A 49 -25.10 -3.43 3.61
N GLY A 50 -26.29 -3.92 3.95
CA GLY A 50 -27.43 -4.03 3.04
C GLY A 50 -28.20 -2.72 2.80
N GLY A 51 -28.97 -2.67 1.71
CA GLY A 51 -29.99 -1.63 1.45
C GLY A 51 -29.45 -0.24 1.04
N THR A 52 -30.34 0.69 0.69
CA THR A 52 -29.99 2.06 0.26
C THR A 52 -29.82 3.06 1.43
N ALA A 53 -29.65 2.53 2.64
CA ALA A 53 -29.58 3.31 3.87
C ALA A 53 -28.39 4.29 3.87
N PRO A 54 -28.45 5.38 4.66
CA PRO A 54 -27.33 6.31 4.86
C PRO A 54 -26.01 5.61 5.18
N GLU A 55 -26.06 4.51 5.92
CA GLU A 55 -24.93 3.66 6.28
C GLU A 55 -24.22 3.07 5.07
N ARG A 56 -24.96 2.59 4.05
CA ARG A 56 -24.34 2.07 2.82
C ARG A 56 -23.62 3.16 2.06
N ARG A 57 -24.18 4.38 2.02
CA ARG A 57 -23.50 5.53 1.38
C ARG A 57 -22.20 5.90 2.09
N GLN A 58 -22.19 5.84 3.43
CA GLN A 58 -20.98 6.07 4.22
C GLN A 58 -19.94 4.96 4.01
N ALA A 59 -20.37 3.70 4.01
CA ALA A 59 -19.48 2.56 3.72
C ALA A 59 -18.89 2.64 2.30
N LEU A 60 -19.70 3.03 1.31
CA LEU A 60 -19.25 3.22 -0.06
C LEU A 60 -18.23 4.35 -0.18
N LYS A 61 -18.46 5.47 0.51
CA LYS A 61 -17.49 6.57 0.57
C LYS A 61 -16.17 6.11 1.22
N ALA A 62 -16.25 5.42 2.36
CA ALA A 62 -15.06 4.92 3.05
C ALA A 62 -14.26 3.93 2.18
N ALA A 63 -14.94 3.04 1.46
CA ALA A 63 -14.30 2.13 0.51
C ALA A 63 -13.61 2.89 -0.64
N ALA A 64 -14.27 3.91 -1.22
CA ALA A 64 -13.67 4.74 -2.27
C ALA A 64 -12.43 5.49 -1.78
N ASP A 65 -12.49 6.09 -0.58
CA ASP A 65 -11.36 6.80 0.03
C ASP A 65 -10.17 5.85 0.29
N ALA A 66 -10.45 4.64 0.80
CA ALA A 66 -9.42 3.62 1.06
C ALA A 66 -8.76 3.13 -0.23
N VAL A 67 -9.55 2.79 -1.26
CA VAL A 67 -9.04 2.34 -2.56
C VAL A 67 -8.22 3.44 -3.25
N HIS A 68 -8.69 4.68 -3.22
CA HIS A 68 -7.95 5.80 -3.79
C HIS A 68 -6.59 6.00 -3.10
N GLY A 69 -6.57 5.97 -1.76
CA GLY A 69 -5.34 6.06 -0.98
C GLY A 69 -4.36 4.92 -1.28
N TYR A 70 -4.87 3.70 -1.42
CA TYR A 70 -4.05 2.54 -1.77
C TYR A 70 -3.46 2.65 -3.18
N PHE A 71 -4.22 3.10 -4.19
CA PHE A 71 -3.69 3.33 -5.54
C PHE A 71 -2.56 4.37 -5.55
N ILE A 72 -2.72 5.46 -4.81
CA ILE A 72 -1.66 6.47 -4.64
C ILE A 72 -0.41 5.84 -4.02
N GLN A 73 -0.55 5.06 -2.94
CA GLN A 73 0.59 4.39 -2.31
C GLN A 73 1.31 3.42 -3.26
N ARG A 74 0.54 2.68 -4.06
CA ARG A 74 1.09 1.79 -5.10
C ARG A 74 1.90 2.58 -6.13
N GLU A 75 1.39 3.70 -6.61
CA GLU A 75 2.09 4.57 -7.57
C GLU A 75 3.40 5.13 -6.99
N LEU A 76 3.40 5.55 -5.71
CA LEU A 76 4.61 5.99 -4.99
C LEU A 76 5.66 4.89 -4.81
N CYS A 77 5.23 3.63 -4.87
CA CYS A 77 6.08 2.44 -4.86
C CYS A 77 6.42 1.93 -6.27
N GLY A 78 6.00 2.62 -7.34
CA GLY A 78 6.26 2.24 -8.74
C GLY A 78 5.28 1.20 -9.31
N LEU A 79 4.25 0.80 -8.56
CA LEU A 79 3.27 -0.22 -8.92
C LEU A 79 2.05 0.41 -9.63
N ARG A 80 2.19 0.71 -10.92
CA ARG A 80 1.20 1.52 -11.67
C ARG A 80 0.07 0.74 -12.36
N ARG A 81 0.18 -0.58 -12.50
CA ARG A 81 -0.88 -1.41 -13.07
C ARG A 81 -1.91 -1.74 -11.97
N HIS A 82 -3.11 -1.16 -12.10
CA HIS A 82 -4.18 -1.31 -11.10
C HIS A 82 -5.18 -2.43 -11.41
N GLU A 83 -5.18 -2.96 -12.64
CA GLU A 83 -6.12 -3.99 -13.08
C GLU A 83 -6.04 -5.28 -12.25
N ASP A 84 -4.83 -5.70 -11.88
CA ASP A 84 -4.60 -6.90 -11.08
C ASP A 84 -5.17 -6.74 -9.66
N VAL A 85 -4.91 -5.60 -9.01
CA VAL A 85 -5.42 -5.35 -7.65
C VAL A 85 -6.93 -5.09 -7.62
N ILE A 86 -7.51 -4.54 -8.69
CA ILE A 86 -8.97 -4.43 -8.82
C ILE A 86 -9.60 -5.83 -8.78
N ARG A 87 -8.99 -6.81 -9.45
CA ARG A 87 -9.44 -8.21 -9.46
C ARG A 87 -9.18 -8.89 -8.12
N GLU A 88 -7.98 -8.75 -7.58
CA GLU A 88 -7.54 -9.37 -6.32
C GLU A 88 -8.44 -8.97 -5.14
N TYR A 89 -8.70 -7.67 -4.96
CA TYR A 89 -9.58 -7.17 -3.90
C TYR A 89 -11.08 -7.26 -4.23
N ALA A 90 -11.42 -7.70 -5.44
CA ALA A 90 -12.78 -7.70 -5.99
C ALA A 90 -13.48 -6.33 -5.80
N ILE A 91 -12.80 -5.25 -6.22
CA ILE A 91 -13.27 -3.87 -5.98
C ILE A 91 -14.57 -3.63 -6.76
N PRO A 92 -15.69 -3.30 -6.09
CA PRO A 92 -16.97 -3.06 -6.76
C PRO A 92 -16.91 -1.89 -7.73
N ARG A 93 -17.64 -1.98 -8.85
CA ARG A 93 -17.73 -0.89 -9.84
C ARG A 93 -18.23 0.43 -9.25
N GLU A 94 -19.14 0.37 -8.29
CA GLU A 94 -19.64 1.57 -7.60
C GLU A 94 -18.58 2.29 -6.75
N VAL A 95 -17.56 1.56 -6.28
CA VAL A 95 -16.39 2.14 -5.60
C VAL A 95 -15.50 2.83 -6.64
N LEU A 96 -15.20 2.13 -7.74
CA LEU A 96 -14.39 2.66 -8.84
C LEU A 96 -15.01 3.93 -9.46
N ALA A 97 -16.33 3.95 -9.64
CA ALA A 97 -17.07 5.09 -10.18
C ALA A 97 -16.99 6.36 -9.31
N ARG A 98 -16.57 6.23 -8.04
CA ARG A 98 -16.38 7.37 -7.12
C ARG A 98 -14.94 7.81 -6.99
N LEU A 99 -13.99 7.12 -7.61
CA LEU A 99 -12.60 7.55 -7.60
C LEU A 99 -12.47 8.86 -8.37
N GLY A 100 -12.00 9.92 -7.71
CA GLY A 100 -11.83 11.24 -8.32
C GLY A 100 -13.08 12.14 -8.30
N ALA A 101 -14.25 11.63 -7.91
CA ALA A 101 -15.42 12.45 -7.64
C ALA A 101 -15.35 12.97 -6.19
N ARG A 102 -14.95 14.23 -6.01
CA ARG A 102 -15.01 14.93 -4.73
C ARG A 102 -16.13 15.96 -4.73
#